data_AF-A0A7X4K6I6-F1
#
_entry.id   AF-A0A7X4K6I6-F1
#
_cell.length_a   1.000
_cell.length_b   1.000
_cell.length_c   1.000
_cell.angle_alpha   90.00
_cell.angle_beta   90.00
_cell.angle_gamma   90.00
#
_symmetry.space_group_name_H-M   'P 1'
#
loop_
_entity.id
_entity.type
_entity.pdbx_description
1 polymer ?
#
loop_
_entity_poly.entity_id
_entity_poly.type
_entity_poly.pdbx_seq_one_letter_code
_entity_poly.pdbx_strand_id
1 'polypeptide(L)'
;MGEAKRRKEALRKVMVDELRALAAPPSEAEQKLASILMGLSAKQAYRESAEKLAWAKMKPRECHANVSFYVNADPSKQATHVVGWWKQAHQFVLHSVIGMGPNLVCITPQQRGVPETFLFAPDPEITWADEGEGVRRFYRDGILVPKIVRTDPAAATGVATIGLERLAHGMDPARVWDLIDDEMGRRFSR
;
A
#
# COMPACT_ATOMS: atom_id res chain seq x y z
N MET A 1 -3.59 -29.65 16.05
CA MET A 1 -2.69 -28.74 15.29
C MET A 1 -2.68 -27.37 15.95
N GLY A 2 -1.50 -26.85 16.30
CA GLY A 2 -1.36 -25.61 17.08
C GLY A 2 -1.72 -24.34 16.32
N GLU A 3 -2.20 -23.32 17.04
CA GLU A 3 -2.63 -22.03 16.50
C GLU A 3 -1.53 -21.32 15.69
N ALA A 4 -0.28 -21.43 16.12
CA ALA A 4 0.88 -20.88 15.41
C ALA A 4 1.07 -21.49 14.01
N LYS A 5 0.83 -22.80 13.85
CA LYS A 5 0.93 -23.49 12.55
C LYS A 5 -0.15 -23.00 11.59
N ARG A 6 -1.39 -22.85 12.09
CA ARG A 6 -2.53 -22.31 11.30
C ARG A 6 -2.28 -20.88 10.84
N ARG A 7 -1.77 -20.02 11.73
CA ARG A 7 -1.44 -18.62 11.37
C ARG A 7 -0.34 -18.56 10.29
N LYS A 8 0.68 -19.41 10.39
CA LYS A 8 1.76 -19.48 9.40
C LYS A 8 1.29 -20.00 8.04
N GLU A 9 0.42 -21.00 8.01
CA GLU A 9 -0.19 -21.52 6.78
C GLU A 9 -1.11 -20.48 6.12
N ALA A 10 -1.92 -19.76 6.91
CA ALA A 10 -2.74 -18.66 6.42
C ALA A 10 -1.89 -17.53 5.81
N LEU A 11 -0.81 -17.14 6.50
CA LEU A 11 0.12 -16.12 5.99
C LEU A 11 0.79 -16.58 4.68
N ARG A 12 1.21 -17.84 4.61
CA ARG A 12 1.77 -18.41 3.37
C ARG A 12 0.77 -18.36 2.23
N LYS A 13 -0.50 -18.72 2.47
CA LYS A 13 -1.54 -18.67 1.44
C LYS A 13 -1.73 -17.26 0.90
N VAL A 14 -1.92 -16.28 1.79
CA VAL A 14 -2.06 -14.86 1.42
C VAL A 14 -0.86 -14.40 0.60
N MET A 15 0.35 -14.74 1.04
CA MET A 15 1.57 -14.36 0.33
C MET A 15 1.66 -14.98 -1.07
N VAL A 16 1.31 -16.26 -1.23
CA VAL A 16 1.27 -16.90 -2.55
C VAL A 16 0.29 -16.21 -3.48
N ASP A 17 -0.89 -15.83 -2.97
CA ASP A 17 -1.90 -15.13 -3.76
C ASP A 17 -1.41 -13.73 -4.18
N GLU A 18 -0.78 -12.98 -3.27
CA GLU A 18 -0.19 -11.67 -3.57
C GLU A 18 0.95 -11.78 -4.60
N LEU A 19 1.83 -12.76 -4.47
CA LEU A 19 2.93 -12.96 -5.43
C LEU A 19 2.43 -13.42 -6.79
N ARG A 20 1.39 -14.25 -6.85
CA ARG A 20 0.77 -14.63 -8.12
C ARG A 20 0.14 -13.44 -8.82
N ALA A 21 -0.53 -12.57 -8.08
CA ALA A 21 -1.06 -11.32 -8.63
C ALA A 21 0.08 -10.43 -9.16
N LEU A 22 1.19 -10.34 -8.42
CA LEU A 22 2.37 -9.57 -8.83
C LEU A 22 3.11 -10.16 -10.03
N ALA A 23 3.06 -11.48 -10.22
CA ALA A 23 3.65 -12.20 -11.35
C ALA A 23 2.75 -12.24 -12.60
N ALA A 24 1.50 -11.80 -12.50
CA ALA A 24 0.59 -11.80 -13.64
C ALA A 24 1.06 -10.80 -14.72
N PRO A 25 0.89 -11.11 -16.02
CA PRO A 25 1.19 -10.16 -17.09
C PRO A 25 0.47 -8.82 -16.88
N PRO A 26 1.11 -7.68 -17.18
CA PRO A 26 0.46 -6.38 -17.04
C PRO A 26 -0.68 -6.24 -18.03
N SER A 27 -1.84 -5.83 -17.54
CA SER A 27 -2.97 -5.48 -18.41
C SER A 27 -2.73 -4.13 -19.08
N GLU A 28 -3.39 -3.88 -20.22
CA GLU A 28 -3.37 -2.55 -20.85
C GLU A 28 -3.90 -1.46 -19.91
N ALA A 29 -4.90 -1.80 -19.09
CA ALA A 29 -5.44 -0.90 -18.07
C ALA A 29 -4.40 -0.53 -17.00
N GLU A 30 -3.59 -1.50 -16.54
CA GLU A 30 -2.51 -1.23 -15.58
C GLU A 30 -1.44 -0.32 -16.20
N GLN A 31 -1.02 -0.59 -17.45
CA GLN A 31 0.01 0.22 -18.13
C GLN A 31 -0.47 1.67 -18.36
N LYS A 32 -1.73 1.82 -18.77
CA LYS A 32 -2.35 3.14 -18.92
C LYS A 32 -2.40 3.88 -17.59
N LEU A 33 -2.85 3.20 -16.52
CA LEU A 33 -2.90 3.79 -15.19
C LEU A 33 -1.50 4.16 -14.72
N ALA A 34 -0.51 3.27 -14.81
CA ALA A 34 0.88 3.55 -14.46
C ALA A 34 1.41 4.80 -15.16
N SER A 35 1.11 4.98 -16.46
CA SER A 35 1.50 6.16 -17.23
C SER A 35 0.87 7.46 -16.70
N ILE A 36 -0.42 7.40 -16.34
CA ILE A 36 -1.12 8.52 -15.69
C ILE A 36 -0.47 8.85 -14.34
N LEU A 37 -0.23 7.83 -13.51
CA LEU A 37 0.33 7.99 -12.17
C LEU A 37 1.75 8.57 -12.18
N MET A 38 2.57 8.21 -13.17
CA MET A 38 3.89 8.80 -13.37
C MET A 38 3.85 10.32 -13.64
N GLY A 39 2.74 10.82 -14.22
CA GLY A 39 2.52 12.24 -14.47
C GLY A 39 1.96 13.03 -13.28
N LEU A 40 1.54 12.36 -12.20
CA LEU A 40 0.99 13.06 -11.03
C LEU A 40 2.07 13.77 -10.22
N SER A 41 1.73 14.96 -9.72
CA SER A 41 2.60 15.74 -8.85
C SER A 41 2.69 15.10 -7.46
N ALA A 42 3.84 14.49 -7.16
CA ALA A 42 4.12 13.94 -5.85
C ALA A 42 4.53 15.06 -4.87
N LYS A 43 3.98 15.00 -3.66
CA LYS A 43 4.28 15.85 -2.52
C LYS A 43 4.89 15.03 -1.40
N GLN A 44 5.67 15.68 -0.55
CA GLN A 44 6.16 15.03 0.67
C GLN A 44 5.00 14.83 1.64
N ALA A 45 4.78 13.58 2.06
CA ALA A 45 3.92 13.23 3.19
C ALA A 45 4.78 12.78 4.37
N TYR A 46 4.30 13.06 5.57
CA TYR A 46 4.95 12.72 6.84
C TYR A 46 4.22 11.56 7.50
N ARG A 47 4.94 10.77 8.30
CA ARG A 47 4.35 9.74 9.15
C ARG A 47 4.22 10.28 10.56
N GLU A 48 3.06 10.08 11.16
CA GLU A 48 2.90 10.39 12.57
C GLU A 48 3.68 9.38 13.43
N SER A 49 4.16 9.86 14.58
CA SER A 49 4.92 9.08 15.55
C SER A 49 4.17 7.83 16.00
N ALA A 50 4.92 6.73 16.15
CA ALA A 50 4.37 5.45 16.58
C ALA A 50 3.66 5.54 17.94
N GLU A 51 4.17 6.38 18.85
CA GLU A 51 3.59 6.63 20.17
C GLU A 51 2.17 7.20 20.06
N LYS A 52 1.98 8.28 19.29
CA LYS A 52 0.66 8.87 19.10
C LYS A 52 -0.30 7.94 18.37
N LEU A 53 0.19 7.19 17.38
CA LEU A 53 -0.64 6.22 16.65
C LEU A 53 -1.11 5.07 17.56
N ALA A 54 -0.24 4.62 18.47
CA ALA A 54 -0.60 3.62 19.47
C ALA A 54 -1.63 4.18 20.48
N TRP A 55 -1.42 5.40 20.98
CA TRP A 55 -2.37 6.08 21.86
C TRP A 55 -3.74 6.25 21.18
N ALA A 56 -3.77 6.65 19.92
CA ALA A 56 -4.97 6.82 19.11
C ALA A 56 -5.58 5.50 18.61
N LYS A 57 -4.99 4.34 18.94
CA LYS A 57 -5.44 2.99 18.55
C LYS A 57 -5.60 2.82 17.04
N MET A 58 -4.77 3.50 16.24
CA MET A 58 -4.77 3.35 14.79
C MET A 58 -4.30 1.94 14.43
N LYS A 59 -4.88 1.36 13.37
CA LYS A 59 -4.61 -0.03 12.99
C LYS A 59 -3.59 -0.13 11.86
N PRO A 60 -2.59 -1.03 11.96
CA PRO A 60 -1.64 -1.22 10.86
C PRO A 60 -2.36 -1.69 9.61
N ARG A 61 -1.86 -1.28 8.42
CA ARG A 61 -2.40 -1.66 7.11
C ARG A 61 -3.85 -1.20 6.80
N GLU A 62 -4.47 -0.40 7.67
CA GLU A 62 -5.84 0.10 7.49
C GLU A 62 -5.87 1.61 7.18
N CYS A 63 -5.05 2.08 6.23
CA CYS A 63 -4.87 3.52 6.00
C CYS A 63 -6.16 4.28 5.66
N HIS A 64 -7.02 3.70 4.83
CA HIS A 64 -8.30 4.31 4.46
C HIS A 64 -9.27 4.40 5.65
N ALA A 65 -9.34 3.36 6.47
CA ALA A 65 -10.22 3.32 7.64
C ALA A 65 -9.72 4.26 8.75
N ASN A 66 -8.40 4.28 9.02
CA ASN A 66 -7.80 5.19 9.99
C ASN A 66 -8.06 6.66 9.63
N VAL A 67 -7.84 7.04 8.37
CA VAL A 67 -8.09 8.41 7.90
C VAL A 67 -9.58 8.75 7.96
N SER A 68 -10.46 7.85 7.54
CA SER A 68 -11.91 8.06 7.64
C SER A 68 -12.35 8.26 9.09
N PHE A 69 -11.87 7.40 10.00
CA PHE A 69 -12.15 7.50 11.42
C PHE A 69 -11.71 8.86 11.99
N TYR A 70 -10.48 9.27 11.69
CA TYR A 70 -9.94 10.54 12.17
C TYR A 70 -10.73 11.73 11.65
N VAL A 71 -10.97 11.80 10.33
CA VAL A 71 -11.68 12.92 9.70
C VAL A 71 -13.12 13.03 10.20
N ASN A 72 -13.80 11.90 10.41
CA ASN A 72 -15.16 11.90 10.97
C ASN A 72 -15.19 12.38 12.42
N ALA A 73 -14.16 12.04 13.20
CA ALA A 73 -14.03 12.43 14.60
C ALA A 73 -13.48 13.85 14.81
N ASP A 74 -12.92 14.50 13.78
CA ASP A 74 -12.35 15.84 13.89
C ASP A 74 -13.44 16.90 14.16
N PRO A 75 -13.45 17.52 15.36
CA PRO A 75 -14.42 18.58 15.69
C PRO A 75 -14.09 19.90 15.00
N SER A 76 -12.83 20.13 14.62
CA SER A 76 -12.39 21.38 13.97
C SER A 76 -12.77 21.45 12.50
N LYS A 77 -13.08 20.29 11.88
CA LYS A 77 -13.37 20.14 10.44
C LYS A 77 -12.26 20.66 9.53
N GLN A 78 -11.03 20.68 10.03
CA GLN A 78 -9.85 21.10 9.26
C GLN A 78 -9.17 19.90 8.58
N ALA A 79 -9.36 18.70 9.10
CA ALA A 79 -8.83 17.47 8.53
C ALA A 79 -9.64 17.04 7.29
N THR A 80 -8.94 16.72 6.20
CA THR A 80 -9.56 16.17 4.99
C THR A 80 -9.03 14.77 4.69
N HIS A 81 -9.90 13.92 4.12
CA HIS A 81 -9.51 12.59 3.64
C HIS A 81 -8.89 12.74 2.26
N VAL A 82 -7.56 12.63 2.17
CA VAL A 82 -6.83 12.68 0.89
C VAL A 82 -6.49 11.27 0.45
N VAL A 83 -6.99 10.89 -0.73
CA VAL A 83 -6.69 9.60 -1.38
C VAL A 83 -5.71 9.85 -2.53
N GLY A 84 -4.82 8.90 -2.76
CA GLY A 84 -3.84 8.98 -3.81
C GLY A 84 -2.86 7.83 -3.73
N TRP A 85 -1.64 8.09 -4.16
CA TRP A 85 -0.66 7.05 -4.42
C TRP A 85 0.62 7.30 -3.64
N TRP A 86 0.98 6.36 -2.76
CA TRP A 86 2.33 6.30 -2.23
C TRP A 86 3.26 5.84 -3.35
N LYS A 87 4.12 6.74 -3.80
CA LYS A 87 5.15 6.46 -4.80
C LYS A 87 6.30 5.71 -4.16
N GLN A 88 6.53 4.49 -4.63
CA GLN A 88 7.69 3.68 -4.35
C GLN A 88 8.51 3.57 -5.64
N ALA A 89 9.71 2.98 -5.55
CA ALA A 89 10.65 2.99 -6.67
C ALA A 89 10.07 2.34 -7.96
N HIS A 90 9.29 1.25 -7.84
CA HIS A 90 8.74 0.50 -9.00
C HIS A 90 7.24 0.31 -8.99
N GLN A 91 6.56 1.00 -8.07
CA GLN A 91 5.11 0.85 -7.93
C GLN A 91 4.49 2.04 -7.25
N PHE A 92 3.20 2.17 -7.49
CA PHE A 92 2.31 3.03 -6.74
C PHE A 92 1.41 2.16 -5.86
N VAL A 93 1.32 2.51 -4.58
CA VAL A 93 0.42 1.85 -3.64
C VAL A 93 -0.72 2.80 -3.32
N LEU A 94 -1.95 2.36 -3.54
CA LEU A 94 -3.14 3.13 -3.16
C LEU A 94 -3.08 3.41 -1.65
N HIS A 95 -3.19 4.68 -1.29
CA HIS A 95 -2.95 5.12 0.08
C HIS A 95 -3.84 6.29 0.47
N SER A 96 -4.09 6.42 1.76
CA SER A 96 -4.77 7.60 2.33
C SER A 96 -3.94 8.25 3.40
N VAL A 97 -3.98 9.58 3.38
CA VAL A 97 -3.37 10.48 4.36
C VAL A 97 -4.40 11.52 4.80
N ILE A 98 -4.16 12.13 5.95
CA ILE A 98 -4.91 13.33 6.36
C ILE A 98 -4.30 14.53 5.65
N GLY A 99 -5.15 15.37 5.05
CA GLY A 99 -4.80 16.72 4.65
C GLY A 99 -5.10 17.71 5.77
N MET A 100 -4.12 18.53 6.15
CA MET A 100 -4.29 19.68 7.06
C MET A 100 -3.62 20.90 6.43
N GLY A 101 -4.38 21.65 5.63
CA GLY A 101 -3.83 22.74 4.80
C GLY A 101 -2.77 22.21 3.81
N PRO A 102 -1.52 22.71 3.83
CA PRO A 102 -0.46 22.24 2.93
C PRO A 102 0.14 20.88 3.37
N ASN A 103 -0.16 20.41 4.58
CA ASN A 103 0.48 19.24 5.16
C ASN A 103 -0.29 17.95 4.85
N LEU A 104 0.47 16.89 4.57
CA LEU A 104 -0.05 15.54 4.35
C LEU A 104 0.55 14.60 5.40
N VAL A 105 -0.32 13.95 6.18
CA VAL A 105 0.10 13.10 7.31
C VAL A 105 -0.50 11.70 7.21
N CYS A 106 0.36 10.69 7.13
CA CYS A 106 0.00 9.29 7.26
C CYS A 106 -0.18 8.92 8.73
N ILE A 107 -1.39 8.50 9.09
CA ILE A 107 -1.73 8.03 10.44
C ILE A 107 -1.91 6.52 10.52
N THR A 108 -1.16 5.77 9.71
CA THR A 108 -1.20 4.31 9.72
C THR A 108 0.08 3.77 10.33
N PRO A 109 0.00 2.99 11.43
CA PRO A 109 1.17 2.36 12.01
C PRO A 109 1.94 1.56 10.97
N GLN A 110 3.26 1.75 10.98
CA GLN A 110 4.20 1.03 10.14
C GLN A 110 5.14 0.18 11.00
N GLN A 111 5.89 -0.72 10.36
CA GLN A 111 6.94 -1.48 11.03
C GLN A 111 8.12 -0.56 11.41
N ARG A 112 9.04 -1.02 12.27
CA ARG A 112 10.24 -0.24 12.59
C ARG A 112 11.13 -0.11 11.35
N GLY A 113 11.77 1.07 11.19
CA GLY A 113 12.78 1.30 10.15
C GLY A 113 12.27 1.90 8.83
N VAL A 114 10.98 2.22 8.72
CA VAL A 114 10.46 2.93 7.53
C VAL A 114 10.77 4.42 7.65
N PRO A 115 11.15 5.10 6.56
CA PRO A 115 11.40 6.54 6.58
C PRO A 115 10.21 7.34 7.15
N GLU A 116 10.51 8.38 7.92
CA GLU A 116 9.52 9.30 8.51
C GLU A 116 8.74 10.07 7.44
N THR A 117 9.27 10.14 6.22
CA THR A 117 8.67 10.86 5.10
C THR A 117 8.65 9.99 3.85
N PHE A 118 7.64 10.17 3.00
CA PHE A 118 7.57 9.50 1.70
C PHE A 118 6.90 10.38 0.64
N LEU A 119 7.14 10.06 -0.64
CA LEU A 119 6.49 10.73 -1.76
C LEU A 119 5.06 10.20 -1.94
N PHE A 120 4.10 11.10 -1.90
CA PHE A 120 2.69 10.81 -2.07
C PHE A 120 2.11 11.69 -3.17
N ALA A 121 1.46 11.10 -4.16
CA ALA A 121 0.76 11.81 -5.22
C ALA A 121 -0.74 11.81 -4.91
N PRO A 122 -1.32 12.92 -4.40
CA PRO A 122 -2.77 13.03 -4.26
C PRO A 122 -3.45 12.85 -5.61
N ASP A 123 -4.58 12.15 -5.62
CA ASP A 123 -5.31 11.86 -6.85
C ASP A 123 -6.78 12.29 -6.70
N PRO A 124 -7.13 13.51 -7.13
CA PRO A 124 -8.48 14.05 -6.96
C PRO A 124 -9.52 13.36 -7.84
N GLU A 125 -9.10 12.57 -8.83
CA GLU A 125 -10.02 11.80 -9.69
C GLU A 125 -10.44 10.47 -9.05
N ILE A 126 -9.81 10.09 -7.92
CA ILE A 126 -10.26 8.94 -7.16
C ILE A 126 -11.51 9.30 -6.36
N THR A 127 -12.58 8.57 -6.63
CA THR A 127 -13.79 8.53 -5.84
C THR A 127 -13.85 7.21 -5.06
N TRP A 128 -14.73 7.12 -4.07
CA TRP A 128 -14.93 5.88 -3.32
C TRP A 128 -16.39 5.67 -2.94
N ALA A 129 -16.74 4.40 -2.75
CA ALA A 129 -18.04 3.98 -2.27
C ALA A 129 -17.89 2.96 -1.14
N ASP A 130 -18.78 3.03 -0.16
CA ASP A 130 -18.92 2.02 0.88
C ASP A 130 -19.91 0.96 0.39
N GLU A 131 -19.44 -0.27 0.17
CA GLU A 131 -20.20 -1.39 -0.42
C GLU A 131 -20.75 -2.36 0.64
N GLY A 132 -21.22 -1.83 1.77
CA GLY A 132 -21.67 -2.65 2.90
C GLY A 132 -20.52 -3.33 3.65
N GLU A 133 -20.81 -3.89 4.83
CA GLU A 133 -19.85 -4.62 5.68
C GLU A 133 -18.52 -3.89 5.98
N GLY A 134 -18.50 -2.56 5.92
CA GLY A 134 -17.27 -1.76 6.13
C GLY A 134 -16.26 -1.86 4.98
N VAL A 135 -16.66 -2.40 3.82
CA VAL A 135 -15.80 -2.48 2.64
C VAL A 135 -15.88 -1.18 1.86
N ARG A 136 -14.75 -0.48 1.75
CA ARG A 136 -14.60 0.69 0.88
C ARG A 136 -13.86 0.31 -0.40
N ARG A 137 -14.46 0.62 -1.55
CA ARG A 137 -13.82 0.49 -2.85
C ARG A 137 -13.52 1.85 -3.46
N PHE A 138 -12.45 1.92 -4.23
CA PHE A 138 -11.95 3.13 -4.85
C PHE A 138 -12.07 3.03 -6.36
N TYR A 139 -12.45 4.13 -6.99
CA TYR A 139 -12.75 4.19 -8.41
C TYR A 139 -12.09 5.41 -9.02
N ARG A 140 -11.55 5.27 -10.23
CA ARG A 140 -11.10 6.39 -11.07
C ARG A 140 -11.80 6.25 -12.42
N ASP A 141 -12.48 7.30 -12.87
CA ASP A 141 -13.31 7.26 -14.09
C ASP A 141 -14.32 6.09 -14.12
N GLY A 142 -14.88 5.75 -12.95
CA GLY A 142 -15.81 4.62 -12.79
C GLY A 142 -15.16 3.23 -12.81
N ILE A 143 -13.83 3.13 -12.96
CA ILE A 143 -13.09 1.87 -12.97
C ILE A 143 -12.49 1.62 -11.59
N LEU A 144 -12.67 0.40 -11.07
CA LEU A 144 -12.09 -0.02 -9.81
C LEU A 144 -10.56 0.13 -9.85
N VAL A 145 -9.98 0.91 -8.94
CA VAL A 145 -8.52 1.06 -8.86
C VAL A 145 -7.91 -0.10 -8.10
N PRO A 146 -6.81 -0.68 -8.60
CA PRO A 146 -6.10 -1.72 -7.87
C PRO A 146 -5.36 -1.11 -6.67
N LYS A 147 -5.05 -1.96 -5.69
CA LYS A 147 -4.25 -1.57 -4.53
C LYS A 147 -2.81 -1.20 -4.89
N ILE A 148 -2.25 -1.85 -5.92
CA ILE A 148 -0.88 -1.68 -6.39
C ILE A 148 -0.91 -1.50 -7.91
N VAL A 149 -0.12 -0.57 -8.42
CA VAL A 149 0.11 -0.36 -9.86
C VAL A 149 1.61 -0.42 -10.10
N ARG A 150 2.07 -1.35 -10.93
CA ARG A 150 3.50 -1.53 -11.23
C ARG A 150 3.96 -0.53 -12.29
N THR A 151 5.09 0.13 -12.05
CA THR A 151 5.73 0.98 -13.09
C THR A 151 6.74 0.20 -13.91
N ASP A 152 7.29 -0.89 -13.34
CA ASP A 152 8.08 -1.88 -14.07
C ASP A 152 7.50 -3.29 -13.80
N PRO A 153 6.51 -3.72 -14.61
CA PRO A 153 5.91 -5.04 -14.46
C PRO A 153 6.89 -6.19 -14.65
N ALA A 154 7.95 -6.02 -15.45
CA ALA A 154 8.94 -7.06 -15.69
C ALA A 154 9.79 -7.28 -14.44
N ALA A 155 10.23 -6.20 -13.79
CA ALA A 155 10.90 -6.25 -12.50
C ALA A 155 10.06 -6.93 -11.42
N ALA A 156 8.82 -6.46 -11.26
CA ALA A 156 7.88 -6.99 -10.28
C ALA A 156 7.59 -8.48 -10.51
N THR A 157 7.42 -8.89 -11.77
CA THR A 157 7.25 -10.30 -12.13
C THR A 157 8.47 -11.12 -11.76
N GLY A 158 9.68 -10.63 -12.06
CA GLY A 158 10.92 -11.33 -11.71
C GLY A 158 11.08 -11.54 -10.21
N VAL A 159 10.79 -10.51 -9.39
CA VAL A 159 10.86 -10.63 -7.92
C VAL A 159 9.76 -11.56 -7.39
N ALA A 160 8.55 -11.46 -7.93
CA ALA A 160 7.44 -12.33 -7.56
C ALA A 160 7.74 -13.81 -7.84
N THR A 161 8.33 -14.13 -9.00
CA THR A 161 8.76 -15.48 -9.36
C THR A 161 9.79 -16.02 -8.38
N ILE A 162 10.80 -15.22 -8.02
CA ILE A 162 11.79 -15.61 -7.01
C ILE A 162 11.08 -15.91 -5.67
N GLY A 163 10.16 -15.05 -5.23
CA GLY A 163 9.40 -15.26 -4.00
C GLY A 163 8.59 -16.56 -4.01
N LEU A 164 7.89 -16.85 -5.11
CA LEU A 164 7.12 -18.08 -5.29
C LEU A 164 8.00 -19.32 -5.24
N GLU A 165 9.17 -19.29 -5.89
CA GLU A 165 10.16 -20.37 -5.84
C GLU A 165 10.66 -20.60 -4.41
N ARG A 166 11.02 -19.53 -3.67
CA ARG A 166 11.48 -19.66 -2.27
C ARG A 166 10.42 -20.26 -1.36
N LEU A 167 9.15 -19.87 -1.53
CA LEU A 167 8.04 -20.46 -0.78
C LEU A 167 7.84 -21.95 -1.13
N ALA A 168 7.96 -22.31 -2.41
CA ALA A 168 7.87 -23.69 -2.87
C ALA A 168 8.99 -24.57 -2.26
N HIS A 169 10.19 -24.01 -2.09
CA HIS A 169 11.31 -24.65 -1.40
C HIS A 169 11.22 -24.63 0.15
N GLY A 170 10.09 -24.19 0.70
CA GLY A 170 9.83 -24.28 2.13
C GLY A 170 10.35 -23.10 2.95
N MET A 171 10.82 -22.01 2.33
CA MET A 171 11.24 -20.81 3.06
C MET A 171 10.08 -20.23 3.88
N ASP A 172 10.43 -19.63 5.02
CA ASP A 172 9.47 -18.97 5.90
C ASP A 172 8.92 -17.69 5.22
N PRO A 173 7.58 -17.47 5.20
CA PRO A 173 6.99 -16.29 4.55
C PRO A 173 7.54 -14.94 5.01
N ALA A 174 7.90 -14.79 6.30
CA ALA A 174 8.47 -13.53 6.78
C ALA A 174 9.82 -13.24 6.13
N ARG A 175 10.68 -14.29 6.02
CA ARG A 175 11.98 -14.18 5.37
C ARG A 175 11.89 -13.95 3.86
N VAL A 176 10.83 -14.45 3.22
CA VAL A 176 10.59 -14.19 1.79
C VAL A 176 10.22 -12.72 1.59
N TRP A 177 9.43 -12.11 2.50
CA TRP A 177 9.12 -10.68 2.43
C TRP A 177 10.37 -9.82 2.58
N ASP A 178 11.21 -10.12 3.57
CA ASP A 178 12.48 -9.40 3.76
C ASP A 178 13.34 -9.46 2.49
N LEU A 179 13.40 -10.63 1.83
CA LEU A 179 14.15 -10.81 0.59
C LEU A 179 13.53 -10.03 -0.58
N ILE A 180 12.20 -10.02 -0.71
CA ILE A 180 11.50 -9.29 -1.76
C ILE A 180 11.71 -7.79 -1.60
N ASP A 181 11.57 -7.27 -0.38
CA ASP A 181 11.77 -5.86 -0.07
C ASP A 181 13.24 -5.45 -0.33
N ASP A 182 14.19 -6.31 0.06
CA ASP A 182 15.61 -6.12 -0.24
C ASP A 182 15.89 -6.10 -1.74
N GLU A 183 15.34 -7.04 -2.53
CA GLU A 183 15.63 -7.09 -3.97
C GLU A 183 14.89 -6.02 -4.78
N MET A 184 13.70 -5.61 -4.34
CA MET A 184 13.02 -4.43 -4.85
C MET A 184 13.79 -3.15 -4.51
N GLY A 185 14.47 -3.10 -3.35
CA GLY A 185 15.34 -2.00 -2.98
C GLY A 185 16.68 -1.98 -3.74
N ARG A 186 17.38 -3.11 -3.84
CA ARG A 186 18.75 -3.21 -4.37
C ARG A 186 18.84 -3.18 -5.89
N ARG A 187 17.92 -3.82 -6.61
CA ARG A 187 17.97 -3.84 -8.09
C ARG A 187 17.81 -2.46 -8.71
N PHE A 188 17.37 -1.48 -7.92
CA PHE A 188 16.92 -0.19 -8.44
C PHE A 188 17.34 1.01 -7.58
N SER A 189 18.32 0.80 -6.70
CA SER A 189 19.14 1.87 -6.11
C SER A 189 20.34 2.26 -7.01
N ARG A 190 20.27 1.95 -8.31
CA ARG A 190 21.30 2.27 -9.31
C ARG A 190 20.73 3.18 -10.39
#